data_AF-A0AAD8IG50-F1
#
_entry.id   AF-A0AAD8IG50-F1
#
_cell.length_a   1.000
_cell.length_b   1.000
_cell.length_c   1.000
_cell.angle_alpha   90.00
_cell.angle_beta   90.00
_cell.angle_gamma   90.00
#
_symmetry.space_group_name_H-M   'P 1'
#
loop_
_entity.id
_entity.type
_entity.pdbx_description
1 polymer ?
#
loop_
_entity_poly.entity_id
_entity_poly.type
_entity_poly.pdbx_seq_one_letter_code
_entity_poly.pdbx_strand_id
1 'polypeptide(L)'
;MLLSKIRGPTSFESLRIVNGVLYPTFQEACNKYGLLDDDDEWHEVISECSKSGFASQIRQLFVYIIVNCQVSDLNHLWRTHWQVMADDILNNKRRSSRNLEMTMNDEEIQFYALAGEWWLWEDLSLEDIDMQVEIRSTSKTNNVVYKEVFYNVPSI
;
A
#
# COMPACT_ATOMS: atom_id res chain seq x y z
N MET A 1 10.66 0.20 17.29
CA MET A 1 10.66 1.34 18.24
C MET A 1 12.08 1.91 18.38
N LEU A 2 12.34 3.19 18.01
CA LEU A 2 13.69 3.80 18.02
C LEU A 2 14.23 4.17 19.41
N LEU A 3 13.31 4.56 20.30
CA LEU A 3 13.62 5.01 21.67
C LEU A 3 14.35 3.95 22.51
N SER A 4 14.19 2.66 22.20
CA SER A 4 14.90 1.59 22.90
C SER A 4 16.33 1.39 22.39
N LYS A 5 16.66 1.86 21.18
CA LYS A 5 17.99 1.72 20.58
C LYS A 5 18.88 2.94 20.80
N ILE A 6 18.29 4.14 20.87
CA ILE A 6 19.02 5.40 20.95
C ILE A 6 19.11 5.85 22.41
N ARG A 7 20.33 5.94 22.95
CA ARG A 7 20.57 6.38 24.33
C ARG A 7 20.60 7.91 24.42
N GLY A 8 19.71 8.48 25.24
CA GLY A 8 19.71 9.90 25.56
C GLY A 8 19.48 10.82 24.36
N PRO A 9 18.45 10.61 23.52
CA PRO A 9 18.16 11.51 22.42
C PRO A 9 17.93 12.93 22.95
N THR A 10 18.68 13.90 22.40
CA THR A 10 18.59 15.31 22.80
C THR A 10 17.62 16.10 21.93
N SER A 11 17.14 15.50 20.83
CA SER A 11 16.15 16.09 19.92
C SER A 11 15.42 15.00 19.11
N PHE A 12 14.28 15.34 18.50
CA PHE A 12 13.60 14.44 17.55
C PHE A 12 14.46 14.10 16.33
N GLU A 13 15.33 15.03 15.91
CA GLU A 13 16.27 14.79 14.83
C GLU A 13 17.31 13.73 15.21
N SER A 14 17.77 13.74 16.46
CA SER A 14 18.71 12.72 16.97
C SER A 14 18.16 11.29 16.89
N LEU A 15 16.82 11.13 16.90
CA LEU A 15 16.18 9.83 16.74
C LEU A 15 16.30 9.27 15.31
N ARG A 16 16.53 10.13 14.31
CA ARG A 16 16.70 9.75 12.90
C ARG A 16 18.16 9.59 12.49
N ILE A 17 19.10 9.73 13.43
CA ILE A 17 20.52 9.54 13.16
C ILE A 17 20.86 8.05 13.37
N VAL A 18 21.36 7.40 12.33
CA VAL A 18 21.86 6.01 12.37
C VAL A 18 23.30 6.01 11.88
N ASN A 19 24.24 5.57 12.72
CA ASN A 19 25.68 5.56 12.42
C ASN A 19 26.23 6.91 11.88
N GLY A 20 25.73 8.03 12.40
CA GLY A 20 26.15 9.38 12.01
C GLY A 20 25.47 9.95 10.75
N VAL A 21 24.56 9.21 10.13
CA VAL A 21 23.77 9.67 8.98
C VAL A 21 22.36 10.05 9.43
N LEU A 22 21.91 11.25 9.09
CA LEU A 22 20.53 11.69 9.32
C LEU A 22 19.61 11.20 8.20
N TYR A 23 18.54 10.50 8.57
CA TYR A 23 17.54 10.02 7.62
C TYR A 23 16.35 10.97 7.51
N PRO A 24 15.80 11.18 6.29
CA PRO A 24 14.60 11.96 6.03
C PRO A 24 13.39 11.60 6.90
N THR A 25 13.16 10.31 7.16
CA THR A 25 11.99 9.84 7.91
C THR A 25 12.39 8.95 9.09
N PHE A 26 11.52 8.86 10.09
CA PHE A 26 11.71 7.91 11.20
C PHE A 26 11.61 6.47 10.73
N GLN A 27 10.82 6.19 9.69
CA GLN A 27 10.68 4.86 9.08
C GLN A 27 12.01 4.40 8.48
N GLU A 28 12.70 5.25 7.72
CA GLU A 28 14.03 4.92 7.16
C GLU A 28 15.06 4.69 8.26
N ALA A 29 15.04 5.49 9.33
CA ALA A 29 15.89 5.27 10.48
C ALA A 29 15.59 3.92 11.15
N CYS A 30 14.30 3.58 11.38
CA CYS A 30 13.87 2.29 11.91
C CYS A 30 14.36 1.13 11.04
N ASN A 31 14.19 1.24 9.72
CA ASN A 31 14.67 0.26 8.75
C ASN A 31 16.19 0.04 8.91
N LYS A 32 16.99 1.11 8.97
CA LYS A 32 18.44 1.00 9.17
C LYS A 32 18.89 0.47 10.52
N TYR A 33 18.07 0.59 11.56
CA TYR A 33 18.30 -0.08 12.84
C TYR A 33 17.90 -1.56 12.83
N GLY A 34 17.38 -2.09 11.73
CA GLY A 34 16.84 -3.45 11.63
C GLY A 34 15.62 -3.64 12.55
N LEU A 35 14.80 -2.59 12.68
CA LEU A 35 13.60 -2.59 13.52
C LEU A 35 12.31 -2.85 12.74
N LEU A 36 12.39 -2.83 11.41
CA LEU A 36 11.31 -3.20 10.52
C LEU A 36 11.72 -4.52 9.85
N ASP A 37 10.80 -5.48 9.82
CA ASP A 37 10.95 -6.66 8.97
C ASP A 37 10.83 -6.20 7.50
N ASP A 38 11.57 -6.88 6.61
CA ASP A 38 11.43 -6.64 5.18
C ASP A 38 10.11 -7.23 4.66
N ASP A 39 9.66 -6.75 3.50
CA ASP A 39 8.47 -7.28 2.83
C ASP A 39 8.85 -8.34 1.78
N ASP A 40 10.11 -8.82 1.74
CA ASP A 40 10.63 -9.66 0.66
C ASP A 40 9.83 -10.97 0.58
N GLU A 41 9.41 -11.50 1.72
CA GLU A 41 8.55 -12.68 1.86
C GLU A 41 7.24 -12.54 1.08
N TRP A 42 6.62 -11.36 1.13
CA TRP A 42 5.38 -11.07 0.40
C TRP A 42 5.64 -10.92 -1.09
N HIS A 43 6.77 -10.33 -1.47
CA HIS A 43 7.18 -10.26 -2.87
C HIS A 43 7.45 -11.64 -3.47
N GLU A 44 8.13 -12.53 -2.74
CA GLU A 44 8.42 -13.89 -3.16
C GLU A 44 7.15 -14.72 -3.30
N VAL A 45 6.26 -14.67 -2.32
CA VAL A 45 4.98 -15.40 -2.32
C VAL A 45 4.11 -14.99 -3.51
N ILE A 46 3.95 -13.68 -3.76
CA ILE A 46 3.18 -13.20 -4.92
C ILE A 46 3.87 -13.62 -6.23
N SER A 47 5.19 -13.51 -6.31
CA SER A 47 5.96 -13.92 -7.50
C SER A 47 5.83 -15.41 -7.78
N GLU A 48 5.87 -16.26 -6.75
CA GLU A 48 5.67 -17.70 -6.90
C GLU A 48 4.25 -18.03 -7.35
N CYS A 49 3.23 -17.46 -6.70
CA CYS A 49 1.84 -17.64 -7.11
C CYS A 49 1.59 -17.15 -8.55
N SER A 50 2.28 -16.10 -9.01
CA SER A 50 2.14 -15.59 -10.37
C SER A 50 2.58 -16.58 -11.46
N LYS A 51 3.41 -17.57 -11.14
CA LYS A 51 3.89 -18.58 -12.09
C LYS A 51 2.80 -19.59 -12.47
N SER A 52 1.79 -19.78 -11.63
CA SER A 52 0.78 -20.84 -11.81
C SER A 52 -0.66 -20.44 -11.45
N GLY A 53 -0.87 -19.28 -10.84
CA GLY A 53 -2.17 -18.80 -10.40
C GLY A 53 -2.87 -17.89 -11.41
N PHE A 54 -4.19 -17.78 -11.28
CA PHE A 54 -4.97 -16.79 -12.02
C PHE A 54 -4.89 -15.42 -11.35
N ALA A 55 -4.99 -14.33 -12.13
CA ALA A 55 -4.97 -12.96 -11.63
C ALA A 55 -5.94 -12.71 -10.45
N SER A 56 -7.14 -13.30 -10.49
CA SER A 56 -8.11 -13.23 -9.38
C SER A 56 -7.64 -13.88 -8.08
N GLN A 57 -6.93 -15.02 -8.15
CA GLN A 57 -6.37 -15.69 -6.98
C GLN A 57 -5.21 -14.88 -6.38
N ILE A 58 -4.42 -14.25 -7.23
CA ILE A 58 -3.31 -13.38 -6.80
C ILE A 58 -3.87 -12.12 -6.11
N ARG A 59 -4.97 -11.53 -6.62
CA ARG A 59 -5.66 -10.44 -5.92
C ARG A 59 -6.16 -10.85 -4.54
N GLN A 60 -6.76 -12.04 -4.41
CA GLN A 60 -7.21 -12.55 -3.11
C GLN A 60 -6.05 -12.75 -2.13
N LEU A 61 -4.91 -13.25 -2.61
CA LEU A 61 -3.69 -13.39 -1.82
C LEU A 61 -3.16 -12.02 -1.38
N PHE A 62 -3.13 -11.04 -2.28
CA PHE A 62 -2.73 -9.67 -1.96
C PHE A 62 -3.61 -9.05 -0.88
N VAL A 63 -4.94 -9.21 -0.97
CA VAL A 63 -5.87 -8.79 0.09
C VAL A 63 -5.60 -9.54 1.39
N TYR A 64 -5.38 -10.85 1.34
CA TYR A 64 -5.05 -11.64 2.54
C TYR A 64 -3.80 -11.13 3.25
N ILE A 65 -2.74 -10.80 2.49
CA ILE A 65 -1.49 -10.22 3.00
C ILE A 65 -1.76 -8.87 3.68
N ILE A 66 -2.51 -7.96 3.03
CA ILE A 66 -2.83 -6.65 3.62
C ILE A 66 -3.60 -6.79 4.94
N VAL A 67 -4.54 -7.74 5.00
CA VAL A 67 -5.44 -7.87 6.15
C VAL A 67 -4.79 -8.61 7.32
N ASN A 68 -3.93 -9.61 7.05
CA ASN A 68 -3.43 -10.52 8.08
C ASN A 68 -1.94 -10.33 8.40
N CYS A 69 -1.20 -9.59 7.58
CA CYS A 69 0.25 -9.43 7.72
C CYS A 69 0.63 -7.96 7.98
N GLN A 70 1.78 -7.76 8.62
CA GLN A 70 2.38 -6.43 8.71
C GLN A 70 3.17 -6.17 7.43
N VAL A 71 2.64 -5.31 6.56
CA VAL A 71 3.33 -4.86 5.34
C VAL A 71 3.96 -3.50 5.62
N SER A 72 5.27 -3.40 5.46
CA SER A 72 6.04 -2.17 5.71
C SER A 72 5.86 -1.10 4.62
N ASP A 73 5.79 -1.50 3.35
CA ASP A 73 5.55 -0.63 2.19
C ASP A 73 4.56 -1.25 1.19
N LEU A 74 3.28 -1.04 1.47
CA LEU A 74 2.18 -1.51 0.63
C LEU A 74 2.23 -0.95 -0.80
N ASN A 75 2.68 0.31 -0.96
CA ASN A 75 2.75 0.94 -2.27
C ASN A 75 3.82 0.28 -3.14
N HIS A 76 4.95 -0.09 -2.56
CA HIS A 76 5.99 -0.84 -3.26
C HIS A 76 5.50 -2.23 -3.67
N LEU A 77 4.83 -2.95 -2.76
CA LEU A 77 4.24 -4.26 -3.03
C LEU A 77 3.23 -4.20 -4.18
N TRP A 78 2.29 -3.24 -4.14
CA TRP A 78 1.30 -3.04 -5.22
C TRP A 78 1.96 -2.70 -6.56
N ARG A 79 2.82 -1.67 -6.59
CA ARG A 79 3.47 -1.21 -7.83
C ARG A 79 4.28 -2.31 -8.52
N THR A 80 4.81 -3.24 -7.76
CA THR A 80 5.60 -4.37 -8.28
C THR A 80 4.71 -5.43 -8.93
N HIS A 81 3.50 -5.67 -8.39
CA HIS A 81 2.70 -6.85 -8.74
C HIS A 81 1.34 -6.56 -9.39
N TRP A 82 0.92 -5.30 -9.51
CA TRP A 82 -0.43 -4.96 -10.02
C TRP A 82 -0.73 -5.53 -11.41
N GLN A 83 0.28 -5.67 -12.28
CA GLN A 83 0.10 -6.20 -13.63
C GLN A 83 -0.34 -7.66 -13.61
N VAL A 84 0.30 -8.50 -12.80
CA VAL A 84 -0.08 -9.92 -12.67
C VAL A 84 -1.44 -10.08 -11.98
N MET A 85 -1.79 -9.12 -11.12
CA MET A 85 -3.11 -9.05 -10.47
C MET A 85 -4.21 -8.54 -11.40
N ALA A 86 -3.89 -7.88 -12.52
CA ALA A 86 -4.87 -7.23 -13.37
C ALA A 86 -4.96 -7.81 -14.79
N ASP A 87 -4.22 -8.89 -15.09
CA ASP A 87 -4.12 -9.49 -16.41
C ASP A 87 -5.48 -9.94 -17.00
N ASP A 88 -6.44 -10.31 -16.14
CA ASP A 88 -7.78 -10.72 -16.56
C ASP A 88 -8.75 -9.56 -16.81
N ILE A 89 -8.48 -8.36 -16.28
CA ILE A 89 -9.43 -7.24 -16.22
C ILE A 89 -9.90 -6.79 -17.60
N LEU A 90 -8.96 -6.51 -18.52
CA LEU A 90 -9.30 -6.05 -19.86
C LEU A 90 -10.09 -7.10 -20.64
N ASN A 91 -9.69 -8.37 -20.52
CA ASN A 91 -10.37 -9.48 -21.19
C ASN A 91 -11.79 -9.70 -20.64
N ASN A 92 -11.96 -9.60 -19.31
CA ASN A 92 -13.26 -9.69 -18.68
C ASN A 92 -14.19 -8.54 -19.13
N LYS A 93 -13.66 -7.32 -19.26
CA LYS A 93 -14.42 -6.15 -19.73
C LYS A 93 -14.83 -6.29 -21.20
N ARG A 94 -13.93 -6.73 -22.09
CA ARG A 94 -14.23 -7.02 -23.50
C ARG A 94 -15.34 -8.06 -23.65
N ARG A 95 -15.30 -9.12 -22.83
CA ARG A 95 -16.31 -10.18 -22.82
C ARG A 95 -17.67 -9.65 -22.38
N SER A 96 -17.71 -8.87 -21.30
CA SER A 96 -18.95 -8.29 -20.77
C SER A 96 -19.58 -7.25 -21.69
N SER A 97 -18.76 -6.42 -22.36
CA SER A 97 -19.24 -5.38 -23.29
C SER A 97 -19.48 -5.89 -24.71
N ARG A 98 -19.06 -7.12 -25.03
CA ARG A 98 -19.02 -7.69 -26.39
C ARG A 98 -18.25 -6.81 -27.38
N ASN A 99 -17.28 -6.03 -26.90
CA ASN A 99 -16.44 -5.17 -27.72
C ASN A 99 -14.97 -5.60 -27.60
N LEU A 100 -14.43 -6.24 -28.64
CA LEU A 100 -13.03 -6.69 -28.66
C LEU A 100 -12.03 -5.54 -28.87
N GLU A 101 -12.46 -4.43 -29.45
CA GLU A 101 -11.61 -3.25 -29.71
C GLU A 101 -11.47 -2.35 -28.48
N MET A 102 -12.18 -2.68 -27.39
CA MET A 102 -12.04 -1.96 -26.14
C MET A 102 -10.58 -1.99 -25.66
N THR A 103 -10.05 -0.81 -25.38
CA THR A 103 -8.75 -0.59 -24.76
C THR A 103 -8.96 0.12 -23.43
N MET A 104 -8.03 -0.06 -22.51
CA MET A 104 -8.00 0.62 -21.23
C MET A 104 -6.58 1.09 -20.99
N ASN A 105 -6.43 2.22 -20.31
CA ASN A 105 -5.12 2.64 -19.83
C ASN A 105 -4.77 1.92 -18.51
N ASP A 106 -3.52 2.03 -18.08
CA ASP A 106 -3.04 1.38 -16.86
C ASP A 106 -3.77 1.87 -15.60
N GLU A 107 -4.18 3.15 -15.55
CA GLU A 107 -4.90 3.74 -14.43
C GLU A 107 -6.31 3.11 -14.27
N GLU A 108 -7.03 2.94 -15.37
CA GLU A 108 -8.33 2.29 -15.43
C GLU A 108 -8.22 0.81 -15.03
N ILE A 109 -7.19 0.13 -15.52
CA ILE A 109 -6.94 -1.28 -15.19
C ILE A 109 -6.65 -1.42 -13.70
N GLN A 110 -5.78 -0.59 -13.13
CA GLN A 110 -5.48 -0.58 -11.70
C GLN A 110 -6.73 -0.26 -10.87
N PHE A 111 -7.54 0.72 -11.29
CA PHE A 111 -8.80 1.04 -10.64
C PHE A 111 -9.74 -0.17 -10.59
N TYR A 112 -9.92 -0.88 -11.70
CA TYR A 112 -10.76 -2.08 -11.73
C TYR A 112 -10.17 -3.26 -10.97
N ALA A 113 -8.84 -3.39 -10.94
CA ALA A 113 -8.17 -4.44 -10.16
C ALA A 113 -8.38 -4.24 -8.64
N LEU A 114 -8.36 -2.99 -8.17
CA LEU A 114 -8.64 -2.65 -6.77
C LEU A 114 -10.14 -2.73 -6.44
N ALA A 115 -11.00 -2.16 -7.30
CA ALA A 115 -12.43 -2.11 -7.09
C ALA A 115 -13.12 -3.48 -7.22
N GLY A 116 -12.52 -4.40 -8.00
CA GLY A 116 -13.06 -5.73 -8.28
C GLY A 116 -13.12 -6.66 -7.08
N GLU A 117 -12.53 -6.30 -5.94
CA GLU A 117 -12.55 -7.09 -4.69
C GLU A 117 -13.34 -6.39 -3.57
N TRP A 118 -13.69 -5.10 -3.72
CA TRP A 118 -14.42 -4.32 -2.69
C TRP A 118 -15.83 -4.82 -2.38
N TRP A 119 -16.49 -5.50 -3.33
CA TRP A 119 -17.79 -6.13 -3.11
C TRP A 119 -17.75 -7.42 -2.26
N LEU A 120 -16.58 -8.01 -2.02
CA LEU A 120 -16.43 -9.27 -1.28
C LEU A 120 -16.24 -9.05 0.23
N TRP A 121 -15.97 -7.81 0.64
CA TRP A 121 -15.62 -7.47 2.02
C TRP A 121 -16.35 -6.20 2.46
N GLU A 122 -17.65 -6.35 2.72
CA GLU A 122 -18.50 -5.33 3.36
C GLU A 122 -17.98 -4.94 4.78
N ASP A 123 -17.01 -5.68 5.30
CA ASP A 123 -16.46 -5.58 6.67
C ASP A 123 -15.03 -5.01 6.78
N LEU A 124 -14.33 -4.66 5.68
CA LEU A 124 -12.98 -4.08 5.78
C LEU A 124 -13.05 -2.56 5.96
N SER A 125 -12.45 -2.03 7.04
CA SER A 125 -12.40 -0.59 7.30
C SER A 125 -11.66 0.13 6.17
N LEU A 126 -12.28 1.19 5.64
CA LEU A 126 -11.68 2.11 4.66
C LEU A 126 -10.35 2.74 5.14
N GLU A 127 -10.02 2.63 6.42
CA GLU A 127 -8.78 3.14 7.02
C GLU A 127 -7.55 2.25 6.75
N ASP A 128 -7.74 0.97 6.41
CA ASP A 128 -6.64 0.00 6.20
C ASP A 128 -6.11 -0.01 4.75
N ILE A 129 -6.83 0.62 3.81
CA ILE A 129 -6.45 0.73 2.39
C ILE A 129 -6.19 2.21 2.05
N ASP A 130 -5.19 2.82 2.68
CA ASP A 130 -4.67 4.12 2.23
C ASP A 130 -3.73 3.96 1.01
N MET A 131 -4.21 3.26 -0.03
CA MET A 131 -3.65 3.40 -1.37
C MET A 131 -4.25 4.67 -1.97
N GLN A 132 -3.69 5.82 -1.61
CA GLN A 132 -3.93 7.13 -2.22
C GLN A 132 -3.56 7.10 -3.71
N VAL A 133 -4.42 6.51 -4.53
CA VAL A 133 -4.60 6.98 -5.89
C VAL A 133 -5.33 8.31 -5.74
N GLU A 134 -4.67 9.40 -6.13
CA GLU A 134 -5.22 10.77 -6.17
C GLU A 134 -6.49 10.84 -7.05
N ILE A 135 -7.62 10.34 -6.55
CA ILE A 135 -8.92 10.55 -7.15
C ILE A 135 -9.42 11.88 -6.61
N ARG A 136 -9.13 12.92 -7.40
CA ARG A 136 -9.56 14.31 -7.27
C ARG A 136 -10.88 14.50 -6.51
N SER A 137 -10.76 15.14 -5.35
CA SER A 137 -11.66 16.17 -4.80
C SER A 137 -13.04 16.33 -5.45
N THR A 138 -14.09 15.76 -4.85
CA THR A 138 -15.37 16.46 -4.72
C THR A 138 -16.15 15.99 -3.50
N SER A 139 -16.34 16.92 -2.57
CA SER A 139 -17.51 17.07 -1.70
C SER A 139 -17.66 16.12 -0.49
N LYS A 140 -17.19 16.64 0.66
CA LYS A 140 -17.89 16.76 1.97
C LYS A 140 -18.75 15.54 2.36
N THR A 141 -18.49 14.86 3.47
CA THR A 141 -18.57 15.42 4.83
C THR A 141 -17.97 14.46 5.87
N ASN A 142 -17.25 15.04 6.83
CA ASN A 142 -17.00 14.61 8.22
C ASN A 142 -16.51 13.17 8.49
N ASN A 143 -15.30 13.06 9.04
CA ASN A 143 -15.11 12.43 10.36
C ASN A 143 -13.83 12.96 11.01
N VAL A 144 -13.89 13.12 12.32
CA VAL A 144 -13.11 14.06 13.14
C VAL A 144 -11.68 13.56 13.43
N VAL A 145 -11.22 12.55 12.69
CA VAL A 145 -9.91 11.90 12.87
C VAL A 145 -8.80 12.56 12.04
N TYR A 146 -9.14 13.52 11.16
CA TYR A 146 -8.16 14.35 10.43
C TYR A 146 -7.38 15.33 11.31
N LYS A 147 -7.57 15.32 12.63
CA LYS A 147 -6.86 16.21 13.56
C LYS A 147 -5.63 15.61 14.24
N GLU A 148 -5.40 14.29 14.16
CA GLU A 148 -4.28 13.67 14.89
C GLU A 148 -3.09 13.26 13.99
N VAL A 149 -3.24 13.33 12.67
CA VAL A 149 -2.16 12.98 11.70
C VAL A 149 -1.37 14.20 11.22
N PHE A 150 -1.74 15.42 11.64
CA PHE A 150 -1.00 16.65 11.35
C PHE A 150 -0.36 17.23 12.61
N TYR A 151 0.60 16.52 13.22
CA TYR A 151 1.57 17.15 14.12
C TYR A 151 2.61 17.96 13.33
N ASN A 152 2.14 18.92 12.54
CA ASN A 152 2.92 20.08 12.11
C ASN A 152 2.20 21.32 12.62
N VAL A 153 2.42 21.65 13.89
CA VAL A 153 2.12 22.97 14.41
C VAL A 153 3.26 23.89 13.97
N PRO A 154 3.01 24.94 13.17
CA PRO A 154 4.04 25.92 12.87
C PRO A 154 4.32 26.77 14.12
N SER A 155 5.61 27.01 14.36
CA SER A 155 6.12 27.86 15.43
C SER A 155 5.60 29.29 15.27
N ILE A 156 4.97 29.82 16.33
CA ILE A 156 5.01 31.24 16.67
C ILE A 156 5.37 31.33 18.16
#